data_AF-S3ZCK9-F1
#
_entry.id   AF-S3ZCK9-F1
#
_cell.length_a   1.000
_cell.length_b   1.000
_cell.length_c   1.000
_cell.angle_alpha   90.00
_cell.angle_beta   90.00
_cell.angle_gamma   90.00
#
_symmetry.space_group_name_H-M   'P 1'
#
loop_
_entity.id
_entity.type
_entity.pdbx_description
1 polymer ?
#
loop_
_entity_poly.entity_id
_entity_poly.type
_entity_poly.pdbx_seq_one_letter_code
_entity_poly.pdbx_strand_id
1 'polypeptide(L)' 'MSAHDFTVDPDDLDEDDLDRLAQMSEEDLTDLYEDPTPEDPLAGYARPATRAAPEATPGRGIDDLHPL' A
#
# COMPACT_ATOMS: atom_id res chain seq x y z
N MET A 1 -22.12 -21.86 -22.66
CA MET A 1 -20.94 -21.05 -22.37
C MET A 1 -21.46 -19.82 -21.66
N SER A 2 -21.45 -19.83 -20.33
CA SER A 2 -21.90 -18.70 -19.54
C SER A 2 -20.82 -17.63 -19.58
N ALA A 3 -21.17 -16.40 -19.91
CA ALA A 3 -20.26 -15.27 -19.74
C ALA A 3 -20.13 -15.05 -18.23
N HIS A 4 -18.98 -15.43 -17.65
CA HIS A 4 -18.61 -14.94 -16.33
C HIS A 4 -18.31 -13.46 -16.46
N ASP A 5 -19.02 -12.67 -15.67
CA ASP A 5 -18.74 -11.27 -15.44
C ASP A 5 -17.42 -11.22 -14.68
N PHE A 6 -16.32 -10.87 -15.37
CA PHE A 6 -14.98 -10.88 -14.80
C PHE A 6 -14.89 -9.79 -13.73
N THR A 7 -14.89 -10.22 -12.48
CA THR A 7 -14.78 -9.37 -11.30
C THR A 7 -13.51 -9.81 -10.58
N VAL A 8 -12.55 -8.90 -10.39
CA VAL A 8 -11.27 -9.25 -9.76
C VAL A 8 -11.47 -9.31 -8.25
N ASP A 9 -11.84 -10.48 -7.75
CA ASP A 9 -11.86 -10.80 -6.33
C ASP A 9 -10.56 -11.52 -5.98
N PRO A 10 -9.65 -10.93 -5.17
CA PRO A 10 -8.36 -11.53 -4.84
C PRO A 10 -8.49 -12.87 -4.09
N ASP A 11 -9.64 -13.15 -3.47
CA ASP A 11 -9.89 -14.38 -2.73
C ASP A 11 -10.49 -15.51 -3.61
N ASP A 12 -10.91 -15.22 -4.86
CA ASP A 12 -11.61 -16.16 -5.76
C ASP A 12 -11.04 -16.17 -7.20
N LEU A 13 -9.73 -15.90 -7.38
CA LEU A 13 -9.08 -15.96 -8.71
C LEU A 13 -8.76 -17.39 -9.12
N ASP A 14 -9.19 -17.79 -10.32
CA ASP A 14 -8.79 -19.04 -10.97
C ASP A 14 -7.63 -18.88 -11.98
N GLU A 15 -7.19 -19.98 -12.59
CA GLU A 15 -6.05 -19.98 -13.54
C GLU A 15 -6.36 -19.16 -14.80
N ASP A 16 -7.61 -19.17 -15.27
CA ASP A 16 -8.03 -18.42 -16.46
C ASP A 16 -8.08 -16.91 -16.16
N ASP A 17 -8.47 -16.54 -14.93
CA ASP A 17 -8.45 -15.15 -14.45
C ASP A 17 -7.02 -14.60 -14.34
N LEU A 18 -6.08 -15.41 -13.85
CA LEU A 18 -4.65 -15.03 -13.77
C LEU A 18 -4.04 -14.85 -15.15
N ASP A 19 -4.36 -15.75 -16.11
CA ASP A 19 -3.91 -15.63 -17.49
C ASP A 19 -4.48 -14.37 -18.16
N ARG A 20 -5.69 -13.97 -17.80
CA ARG A 20 -6.30 -12.73 -18.28
C ARG A 20 -5.60 -11.49 -17.72
N LEU A 21 -5.29 -11.47 -16.42
CA LEU A 21 -4.53 -10.38 -15.79
C LEU A 21 -3.13 -10.25 -16.40
N ALA A 22 -2.46 -11.37 -16.69
CA ALA A 22 -1.14 -11.38 -17.32
C ALA A 22 -1.13 -10.84 -18.77
N GLN A 23 -2.28 -10.84 -19.44
CA GLN A 23 -2.46 -10.32 -20.80
C GLN A 23 -2.95 -8.86 -20.85
N MET A 24 -3.35 -8.29 -19.71
CA MET A 24 -3.78 -6.89 -19.64
C MET A 24 -2.60 -5.93 -19.83
N SER A 25 -2.88 -4.74 -20.35
CA SER A 25 -1.86 -3.70 -20.45
C SER A 25 -1.56 -3.10 -19.07
N GLU A 26 -0.38 -2.52 -18.91
CA GLU A 26 0.00 -1.84 -17.65
C GLU A 26 -0.96 -0.68 -17.31
N GLU A 27 -1.52 -0.01 -18.32
CA GLU A 27 -2.52 1.04 -18.17
C GLU A 27 -3.84 0.47 -17.63
N ASP A 28 -4.34 -0.62 -18.22
CA ASP A 28 -5.56 -1.29 -17.75
C ASP A 28 -5.41 -1.87 -16.33
N LEU A 29 -4.22 -2.38 -15.99
CA LEU A 29 -3.91 -2.83 -14.64
C LEU A 29 -3.85 -1.65 -13.67
N THR A 30 -3.30 -0.52 -14.09
CA THR A 30 -3.26 0.69 -13.26
C THR A 30 -4.67 1.19 -12.98
N ASP A 31 -5.53 1.30 -14.00
CA ASP A 31 -6.92 1.72 -13.83
C ASP A 31 -7.74 0.75 -12.96
N LEU A 32 -7.42 -0.55 -13.02
CA LEU A 32 -8.06 -1.58 -12.19
C LEU A 32 -7.69 -1.49 -10.70
N TYR A 33 -6.44 -1.09 -10.40
CA TYR A 33 -5.92 -1.02 -9.02
C TYR A 33 -5.81 0.42 -8.49
N GLU A 34 -6.11 1.44 -9.28
CA GLU A 34 -6.14 2.83 -8.84
C GLU A 34 -7.32 3.05 -7.89
N ASP A 35 -7.03 2.93 -6.59
CA ASP A 35 -7.93 3.33 -5.52
C ASP A 35 -8.32 4.81 -5.72
N PRO A 36 -9.62 5.16 -5.83
CA PRO A 36 -10.06 6.54 -6.02
C PRO A 36 -9.74 7.47 -4.83
N THR A 37 -9.08 6.99 -3.78
CA THR A 37 -8.70 7.80 -2.63
C THR A 37 -7.22 7.71 -2.30
N PRO A 38 -6.47 8.83 -2.35
CA PRO A 38 -5.17 8.89 -1.72
C PRO A 38 -5.40 9.24 -0.25
N GLU A 39 -5.81 8.25 0.55
CA GLU A 39 -5.44 8.29 1.96
C GLU A 39 -3.95 7.96 2.00
N ASP A 40 -3.09 8.97 1.72
CA ASP A 40 -1.66 8.82 1.98
C ASP A 40 -1.53 8.39 3.45
N PRO A 41 -1.14 7.12 3.72
CA PRO A 41 -1.14 6.59 5.08
C PRO A 41 -0.10 7.34 5.94
N LEU A 42 0.80 8.09 5.30
CA LEU A 42 1.83 8.90 5.92
C LEU A 42 1.43 10.38 6.07
N ALA A 43 0.28 10.82 5.55
CA ALA A 43 -0.18 12.20 5.65
C ALA A 43 -0.30 12.68 7.11
N GLY A 44 -0.64 11.78 8.04
CA GLY A 44 -0.68 12.07 9.49
C GLY A 44 0.68 12.09 10.18
N TYR A 45 1.73 11.58 9.52
CA TYR A 45 3.09 11.47 10.07
C TYR A 45 4.04 12.54 9.54
N ALA A 46 3.61 13.33 8.56
CA ALA A 46 4.36 14.47 8.06
C ALA A 46 4.68 15.45 9.21
N ARG A 47 5.96 15.54 9.56
CA ARG A 47 6.42 16.53 10.54
C ARG A 47 6.64 17.86 9.83
N PRO A 48 6.18 19.00 10.38
CA PRO A 48 6.50 20.30 9.83
C PRO A 48 8.01 20.47 9.68
N ALA A 49 8.46 21.03 8.56
CA ALA A 49 9.89 21.26 8.31
C ALA A 49 10.55 22.18 9.36
N THR A 50 9.75 22.94 10.10
CA THR A 50 10.18 23.82 11.20
C THR A 50 10.31 23.11 12.55
N ARG A 51 9.88 21.84 12.64
CA ARG A 51 9.98 21.07 13.88
C ARG A 51 11.44 20.70 14.13
N ALA A 52 12.03 21.28 15.17
CA ALA A 52 13.35 20.90 15.64
C ALA A 52 13.41 19.39 15.94
N ALA A 53 14.49 18.74 15.50
CA ALA A 53 14.74 17.35 15.84
C ALA A 53 14.92 17.25 17.37
N PRO A 54 14.36 16.22 18.03
CA PRO A 54 14.66 16.00 19.43
C PRO A 54 16.16 15.79 19.60
N GLU A 55 16.77 16.50 20.54
CA GLU A 55 18.18 16.34 20.86
C GLU A 55 18.43 14.89 21.27
N ALA A 56 19.30 14.20 20.53
CA ALA A 56 19.72 12.87 20.90
C ALA A 56 20.51 12.97 22.21
N THR A 57 19.97 12.44 23.30
CA THR A 57 20.70 12.36 24.58
C THR A 57 21.93 11.46 24.37
N PRO A 58 23.16 11.98 24.53
CA PRO A 58 24.36 11.16 24.42
C PRO A 58 24.31 10.03 25.45
N GLY A 59 24.42 8.78 25.00
CA GLY A 59 24.37 7.60 25.86
C GLY A 59 23.01 6.93 26.01
N ARG A 60 21.94 7.44 25.37
CA ARG A 60 20.64 6.75 25.33
C ARG A 60 20.65 5.67 24.25
N GLY A 61 20.76 4.41 24.66
CA GLY A 61 20.77 3.23 23.81
C GLY A 61 19.39 2.65 23.55
N ILE A 62 19.33 1.62 22.72
CA ILE A 62 18.10 0.85 22.45
C ILE A 62 17.61 0.17 23.75
N ASP A 63 18.53 -0.18 24.64
CA ASP A 63 18.26 -0.76 25.95
C ASP A 63 17.54 0.20 26.92
N ASP A 64 17.55 1.51 26.64
CA ASP A 64 16.88 2.54 27.44
C ASP A 64 15.46 2.87 26.93
N LEU A 65 14.96 2.11 25.95
CA LEU A 65 13.60 2.23 25.47
C LEU A 65 12.65 1.41 26.35
N HIS A 66 11.62 2.06 26.89
CA HIS A 66 10.56 1.35 27.59
C HIS A 66 9.83 0.44 26.58
N PRO A 67 9.63 -0.85 26.88
CA PRO A 67 8.86 -1.74 26.01
C PRO A 67 7.43 -1.20 25.87
N LEU A 68 6.89 -1.31 24.65
CA LEU A 68 5.53 -0.90 24.29
C LEU A 68 4.49 -1.85 24.90
#